data_AF-A0A9P0QVY5-F1
#
_entry.id   AF-A0A9P0QVY5-F1
#
_cell.length_a   1.000
_cell.length_b   1.000
_cell.length_c   1.000
_cell.angle_alpha   90.00
_cell.angle_beta   90.00
_cell.angle_gamma   90.00
#
_symmetry.space_group_name_H-M   'P 1'
#
loop_
_entity.id
_entity.type
_entity.pdbx_description
1 polymer ?
#
loop_
_entity_poly.entity_id
_entity_poly.type
_entity_poly.pdbx_seq_one_letter_code
_entity_poly.pdbx_strand_id
1 'polypeptide(L)'
;MTDRLTQLQVCLDQLVAQFNATINYVNTNSEPALLDADGKSYFSIAANAPLPGQQQQNINGAPSSSVPPQADGSDPASTKQSPDSAGGAGGAGGRMAEDNAVAFNNTINELSTDIILKSRQLRMLIDYLPGIGVSPTNQLKLIEELASELEEVEKDRLKSIEEKDKLLDWCEDLIMEVANGISSTR
;
A
#
# COMPACT_ATOMS: atom_id res chain seq x y z
N MET A 1 -25.03 -8.18 -16.11
CA MET A 1 -24.31 -7.62 -14.95
C MET A 1 -22.81 -7.92 -15.08
N THR A 2 -22.18 -7.40 -16.14
CA THR A 2 -20.85 -7.86 -16.62
C THR A 2 -19.67 -7.30 -15.83
N ASP A 3 -19.93 -6.28 -15.00
CA ASP A 3 -18.96 -5.49 -14.24
C ASP A 3 -17.95 -6.33 -13.43
N ARG A 4 -18.34 -7.51 -12.90
CA ARG A 4 -17.41 -8.38 -12.17
C ARG A 4 -16.25 -8.92 -13.01
N LEU A 5 -16.45 -9.15 -14.31
CA LEU A 5 -15.37 -9.57 -15.21
C LEU A 5 -14.43 -8.39 -15.52
N THR A 6 -14.97 -7.20 -15.72
CA THR A 6 -14.20 -5.95 -15.87
C THR A 6 -13.41 -5.63 -14.59
N GLN A 7 -14.02 -5.83 -13.42
CA GLN A 7 -13.38 -5.65 -12.13
C GLN A 7 -12.24 -6.66 -11.91
N LEU A 8 -12.43 -7.93 -12.30
CA LEU A 8 -11.39 -8.95 -12.25
C LEU A 8 -10.18 -8.57 -13.13
N GLN A 9 -10.43 -8.07 -14.35
CA GLN A 9 -9.38 -7.57 -15.25
C GLN A 9 -8.62 -6.40 -14.61
N VAL A 10 -9.31 -5.37 -14.11
CA VAL A 10 -8.70 -4.21 -13.46
C VAL A 10 -7.91 -4.61 -12.20
N CYS A 11 -8.38 -5.58 -11.42
CA CYS A 11 -7.64 -6.12 -10.28
C CYS A 11 -6.37 -6.88 -10.69
N LEU A 12 -6.40 -7.61 -11.80
CA LEU A 12 -5.22 -8.29 -12.35
C LEU A 12 -4.18 -7.29 -12.88
N ASP A 13 -4.61 -6.26 -13.61
CA ASP A 13 -3.74 -5.21 -14.15
C ASP A 13 -3.08 -4.40 -13.02
N GLN A 14 -3.85 -4.07 -11.96
CA GLN A 14 -3.31 -3.48 -10.73
C GLN A 14 -2.25 -4.37 -10.07
N LEU A 15 -2.52 -5.68 -9.95
CA LEU A 15 -1.60 -6.63 -9.33
C LEU A 15 -0.28 -6.75 -10.11
N VAL A 16 -0.33 -6.75 -11.45
CA VAL A 16 0.87 -6.77 -12.31
C VAL A 16 1.67 -5.47 -12.17
N ALA A 17 1.00 -4.31 -12.11
CA ALA A 17 1.67 -3.02 -11.86
C ALA A 17 2.34 -2.99 -10.48
N GLN A 18 1.67 -3.52 -9.44
CA GLN A 18 2.22 -3.63 -8.09
C GLN A 18 3.43 -4.56 -8.02
N PHE A 19 3.40 -5.72 -8.70
CA PHE A 19 4.58 -6.59 -8.81
C PHE A 19 5.76 -5.89 -9.48
N ASN A 20 5.55 -5.15 -10.58
CA ASN A 20 6.62 -4.42 -11.25
C ASN A 20 7.21 -3.33 -10.33
N ALA A 21 6.35 -2.54 -9.67
CA ALA A 21 6.78 -1.54 -8.69
C ALA A 21 7.57 -2.16 -7.52
N THR A 22 7.14 -3.32 -7.01
CA THR A 22 7.82 -4.07 -5.94
C THR A 22 9.23 -4.49 -6.36
N ILE A 23 9.35 -5.12 -7.53
CA ILE A 23 10.63 -5.60 -8.05
C ILE A 23 11.59 -4.43 -8.30
N ASN A 24 11.09 -3.33 -8.87
CA ASN A 24 11.89 -2.11 -9.08
C ASN A 24 12.35 -1.52 -7.73
N TYR A 25 11.46 -1.39 -6.75
CA TYR A 25 11.78 -0.85 -5.42
C TYR A 25 12.80 -1.70 -4.67
N VAL A 26 12.69 -3.04 -4.73
CA VAL A 26 13.72 -3.95 -4.22
C VAL A 26 15.05 -3.69 -4.94
N ASN A 27 15.05 -3.69 -6.27
CA ASN A 27 16.27 -3.55 -7.07
C ASN A 27 16.98 -2.19 -6.91
N THR A 28 16.27 -1.11 -6.54
CA THR A 28 16.88 0.21 -6.28
C THR A 28 17.28 0.45 -4.83
N ASN A 29 16.61 -0.18 -3.86
CA ASN A 29 16.76 0.15 -2.43
C ASN A 29 17.26 -1.00 -1.56
N SER A 30 17.45 -2.22 -2.10
CA SER A 30 18.15 -3.29 -1.37
C SER A 30 19.62 -2.90 -1.17
N GLU A 31 20.07 -2.81 0.08
CA GLU A 31 21.51 -2.68 0.35
C GLU A 31 22.26 -3.91 -0.19
N PRO A 32 23.41 -3.74 -0.86
CA PRO A 32 24.19 -4.85 -1.37
C PRO A 32 24.74 -5.66 -0.20
N ALA A 33 24.28 -6.91 -0.06
CA ALA A 33 24.68 -7.79 1.03
C ALA A 33 26.21 -7.95 1.10
N LEU A 34 26.77 -7.74 2.30
CA LEU A 34 28.19 -7.98 2.54
C LEU A 34 28.49 -9.49 2.35
N LEU A 35 29.42 -9.78 1.44
CA LEU A 35 29.79 -11.15 1.06
C LEU A 35 30.57 -11.92 2.14
N ASP A 36 30.88 -11.27 3.26
CA ASP A 36 31.55 -11.84 4.42
C ASP A 36 30.91 -11.27 5.69
N ALA A 37 30.68 -12.14 6.67
CA ALA A 37 30.09 -11.80 7.97
C ALA A 37 31.16 -11.44 9.03
N ASP A 38 32.43 -11.75 8.77
CA ASP A 38 33.55 -11.28 9.59
C ASP A 38 34.03 -9.92 9.05
N GLY A 39 34.19 -8.93 9.94
CA GLY A 39 34.42 -7.51 9.57
C GLY A 39 35.75 -7.19 8.87
N LYS A 40 36.49 -8.21 8.45
CA LYS A 40 37.86 -8.16 7.90
C LYS A 40 37.92 -8.11 6.38
N SER A 41 36.77 -8.12 5.70
CA SER A 41 36.71 -8.09 4.23
C SER A 41 37.38 -6.84 3.65
N TYR A 42 38.20 -6.99 2.61
CA TYR A 42 39.11 -5.95 2.09
C TYR A 42 38.46 -4.60 1.76
N PHE A 43 37.15 -4.59 1.49
CA PHE A 43 36.37 -3.37 1.23
C PHE A 43 36.24 -2.46 2.46
N SER A 44 36.08 -3.00 3.68
CA SER A 44 36.00 -2.20 4.91
C SER A 44 37.36 -1.57 5.26
N ILE A 45 38.44 -2.27 4.95
CA ILE A 45 39.82 -1.79 5.10
C ILE A 45 40.12 -0.69 4.08
N ALA A 46 39.71 -0.84 2.82
CA ALA A 46 39.87 0.19 1.79
C ALA A 46 39.10 1.48 2.11
N ALA A 47 37.87 1.37 2.64
CA ALA A 47 37.06 2.51 3.05
C ALA A 47 37.62 3.27 4.27
N ASN A 48 38.46 2.64 5.09
CA ASN A 48 39.12 3.23 6.26
C ASN A 48 40.63 3.49 6.04
N ALA A 49 41.13 3.35 4.80
CA ALA A 49 42.55 3.54 4.51
C ALA A 49 42.94 5.04 4.63
N PRO A 50 43.96 5.40 5.44
CA PRO A 50 44.46 6.77 5.50
C PRO A 50 44.93 7.26 4.13
N LEU A 51 44.54 8.48 3.74
CA LEU A 51 44.94 9.06 2.46
C LEU A 51 46.48 9.16 2.37
N PRO A 52 47.09 8.79 1.23
CA PRO A 52 48.54 8.86 1.04
C PRO A 52 48.99 10.33 1.04
N GLY A 53 49.50 10.79 2.18
CA GLY A 53 49.92 12.18 2.39
C GLY A 53 50.24 12.54 3.85
N GLN A 54 49.72 11.80 4.84
CA GLN A 54 50.06 12.03 6.26
C GLN A 54 50.40 10.72 6.99
N GLN A 55 51.65 10.28 6.93
CA GLN A 55 52.17 9.33 7.92
C GLN A 55 53.69 9.45 8.16
N GLN A 56 54.07 10.43 8.98
CA GLN A 56 55.34 10.53 9.70
C GLN A 56 55.05 11.54 10.85
N GLN A 57 55.42 11.34 12.11
CA GLN A 57 56.30 10.32 12.69
C GLN A 57 56.03 10.20 14.21
N ASN A 58 55.63 9.03 14.72
CA ASN A 58 55.94 8.68 16.11
C ASN A 58 55.86 7.16 16.36
N ILE A 59 57.02 6.51 16.44
CA ILE A 59 57.22 5.24 17.12
C ILE A 59 58.36 5.52 18.09
N ASN A 60 58.15 5.35 19.40
CA ASN A 60 59.29 5.35 20.31
C ASN A 60 59.01 4.57 21.60
N GLY A 61 60.03 3.82 22.06
CA GLY A 61 59.96 3.01 23.27
C GLY A 61 61.30 2.97 23.98
N ALA A 62 61.49 3.88 24.95
CA ALA A 62 62.59 3.95 25.92
C ALA A 62 64.03 4.15 25.37
N PRO A 63 65.02 4.48 26.21
CA PRO A 63 64.99 5.17 27.52
C PRO A 63 65.73 6.54 27.50
N SER A 64 65.75 7.26 28.62
CA SER A 64 66.24 8.67 28.72
C SER A 64 67.61 8.82 29.40
N SER A 65 68.41 9.83 29.00
CA SER A 65 69.58 10.32 29.75
C SER A 65 69.99 11.77 29.40
N SER A 66 70.58 12.50 30.36
CA SER A 66 71.24 13.84 30.28
C SER A 66 70.40 15.03 29.73
N VAL A 67 69.85 15.97 30.52
CA VAL A 67 70.43 17.01 31.44
C VAL A 67 70.60 18.40 30.75
N PRO A 68 70.28 19.55 31.41
CA PRO A 68 69.90 20.82 30.75
C PRO A 68 70.96 21.96 30.89
N PRO A 69 70.65 23.25 30.60
CA PRO A 69 70.03 24.14 31.63
C PRO A 69 69.13 25.32 31.15
N GLN A 70 68.25 25.79 32.05
CA GLN A 70 67.81 27.20 32.36
C GLN A 70 67.34 28.16 31.23
N ALA A 71 66.38 29.08 31.41
CA ALA A 71 65.34 29.43 32.44
C ALA A 71 64.35 30.43 31.76
N ASP A 72 63.25 30.99 32.29
CA ASP A 72 62.53 31.01 33.60
C ASP A 72 61.00 31.22 33.27
N GLY A 73 60.01 31.72 34.05
CA GLY A 73 59.91 32.23 35.44
C GLY A 73 58.55 32.91 35.73
N SER A 74 58.34 33.35 36.99
CA SER A 74 57.26 34.21 37.57
C SER A 74 55.75 33.92 37.30
N ASP A 75 55.13 33.23 38.27
CA ASP A 75 53.89 33.59 39.01
C ASP A 75 52.46 33.64 38.37
N PRO A 76 51.38 33.54 39.19
CA PRO A 76 50.06 33.03 38.74
C PRO A 76 48.83 33.92 39.05
N ALA A 77 47.64 33.48 38.59
CA ALA A 77 46.35 33.41 39.33
C ALA A 77 45.07 33.67 38.47
N SER A 78 43.93 33.21 39.00
CA SER A 78 42.54 33.64 38.70
C SER A 78 41.78 33.05 37.48
N THR A 79 40.94 32.05 37.77
CA THR A 79 39.47 32.09 37.58
C THR A 79 38.88 32.65 36.26
N LYS A 80 38.24 31.81 35.42
CA LYS A 80 36.75 31.60 35.37
C LYS A 80 36.24 30.73 34.19
N GLN A 81 35.71 29.55 34.49
CA GLN A 81 34.46 28.93 33.97
C GLN A 81 34.11 28.92 32.44
N SER A 82 33.88 27.70 31.90
CA SER A 82 33.23 27.32 30.60
C SER A 82 34.12 27.27 29.34
N PRO A 83 33.75 26.51 28.28
CA PRO A 83 33.28 25.11 28.30
C PRO A 83 33.90 24.25 27.16
N ASP A 84 34.80 23.30 27.45
CA ASP A 84 35.45 22.50 26.40
C ASP A 84 34.56 21.39 25.81
N SER A 85 34.54 21.35 24.48
CA SER A 85 33.86 20.31 23.67
C SER A 85 34.89 19.45 22.93
N ALA A 86 35.12 18.23 23.41
CA ALA A 86 35.79 17.15 22.67
C ALA A 86 35.38 15.78 23.26
N GLY A 87 35.21 14.70 22.50
CA GLY A 87 35.38 14.58 21.05
C GLY A 87 35.08 13.16 20.55
N GLY A 88 33.96 12.55 20.97
CA GLY A 88 33.58 11.17 20.64
C GLY A 88 33.04 10.96 19.21
N ALA A 89 33.69 11.50 18.20
CA ALA A 89 33.24 11.50 16.81
C ALA A 89 33.55 10.16 16.10
N GLY A 90 32.73 9.13 16.35
CA GLY A 90 32.95 7.78 15.79
C GLY A 90 31.76 6.83 15.90
N GLY A 91 30.58 7.23 15.42
CA GLY A 91 29.38 6.38 15.52
C GLY A 91 28.10 6.86 14.82
N ALA A 92 28.16 7.89 13.97
CA ALA A 92 26.96 8.44 13.32
C ALA A 92 26.49 7.65 12.08
N GLY A 93 27.43 7.10 11.30
CA GLY A 93 27.12 6.50 9.99
C GLY A 93 26.33 5.19 10.04
N GLY A 94 26.64 4.29 10.99
CA GLY A 94 25.99 2.97 11.07
C GLY A 94 24.50 3.05 11.39
N ARG A 95 24.11 3.95 12.30
CA ARG A 95 22.72 4.06 12.79
C ARG A 95 21.75 4.47 11.67
N MET A 96 22.19 5.35 10.76
CA MET A 96 21.39 5.77 9.60
C MET A 96 21.20 4.65 8.57
N ALA A 97 22.14 3.71 8.46
CA ALA A 97 21.99 2.52 7.62
C ALA A 97 21.04 1.49 8.26
N GLU A 98 21.17 1.25 9.58
CA GLU A 98 20.23 0.38 10.32
C GLU A 98 18.79 0.89 10.24
N ASP A 99 18.54 2.19 10.46
CA ASP A 99 17.22 2.80 10.32
C ASP A 99 16.66 2.65 8.89
N ASN A 100 17.51 2.79 7.86
CA ASN A 100 17.12 2.61 6.45
C ASN A 100 16.78 1.14 6.13
N ALA A 101 17.59 0.18 6.61
CA ALA A 101 17.33 -1.24 6.44
C ALA A 101 16.03 -1.68 7.14
N VAL A 102 15.71 -1.11 8.30
CA VAL A 102 14.42 -1.32 8.99
C VAL A 102 13.26 -0.71 8.19
N ALA A 103 13.40 0.53 7.69
CA ALA A 103 12.38 1.18 6.86
C ALA A 103 12.10 0.41 5.56
N PHE A 104 13.15 -0.09 4.89
CA PHE A 104 13.04 -0.96 3.72
C PHE A 104 12.25 -2.23 4.04
N ASN A 105 12.64 -2.97 5.10
CA ASN A 105 11.94 -4.20 5.50
C ASN A 105 10.46 -3.95 5.84
N ASN A 106 10.14 -2.84 6.53
CA ASN A 106 8.76 -2.46 6.81
C ASN A 106 7.97 -2.19 5.51
N THR A 107 8.56 -1.48 4.55
CA THR A 107 7.94 -1.16 3.25
C THR A 107 7.71 -2.43 2.41
N ILE A 108 8.67 -3.38 2.41
CA ILE A 108 8.52 -4.68 1.76
C ILE A 108 7.41 -5.52 2.42
N ASN A 109 7.28 -5.49 3.75
CA ASN A 109 6.22 -6.21 4.46
C ASN A 109 4.83 -5.61 4.19
N GLU A 110 4.70 -4.29 4.13
CA GLU A 110 3.44 -3.61 3.74
C GLU A 110 3.04 -3.98 2.31
N LEU A 111 3.96 -3.84 1.36
CA LEU A 111 3.72 -4.09 -0.06
C LEU A 111 3.42 -5.58 -0.34
N SER A 112 4.11 -6.49 0.35
CA SER A 112 3.81 -7.93 0.31
C SER A 112 2.42 -8.23 0.91
N THR A 113 2.01 -7.50 1.94
CA THR A 113 0.69 -7.67 2.57
C THR A 113 -0.42 -7.23 1.62
N ASP A 114 -0.30 -6.09 0.93
CA ASP A 114 -1.31 -5.70 -0.06
C ASP A 114 -1.37 -6.68 -1.23
N ILE A 115 -0.23 -7.14 -1.77
CA ILE A 115 -0.20 -8.18 -2.82
C ILE A 115 -0.94 -9.46 -2.37
N ILE A 116 -0.76 -9.90 -1.11
CA ILE A 116 -1.48 -11.05 -0.55
C ILE A 116 -2.99 -10.75 -0.43
N LEU A 117 -3.38 -9.57 0.05
CA LEU A 117 -4.79 -9.17 0.17
C LEU A 117 -5.46 -9.04 -1.21
N LYS A 118 -4.80 -8.45 -2.20
CA LYS A 118 -5.22 -8.38 -3.61
C LYS A 118 -5.38 -9.77 -4.22
N SER A 119 -4.46 -10.70 -3.96
CA SER A 119 -4.59 -12.09 -4.43
C SER A 119 -5.81 -12.80 -3.83
N ARG A 120 -6.17 -12.50 -2.57
CA ARG A 120 -7.39 -13.01 -1.92
C ARG A 120 -8.66 -12.37 -2.48
N GLN A 121 -8.64 -11.05 -2.73
CA GLN A 121 -9.73 -10.34 -3.40
C GLN A 121 -9.98 -10.93 -4.80
N LEU A 122 -8.92 -11.16 -5.58
CA LEU A 122 -9.00 -11.76 -6.91
C LEU A 122 -9.60 -13.17 -6.88
N ARG A 123 -9.23 -14.02 -5.91
CA ARG A 123 -9.87 -15.33 -5.72
C ARG A 123 -11.37 -15.21 -5.41
N MET A 124 -11.75 -14.36 -4.45
CA MET A 124 -13.17 -14.14 -4.16
C MET A 124 -13.94 -13.60 -5.37
N LEU A 125 -13.35 -12.71 -6.19
CA LEU A 125 -13.98 -12.25 -7.42
C LEU A 125 -14.22 -13.38 -8.42
N ILE A 126 -13.28 -14.33 -8.56
CA ILE A 126 -13.45 -15.53 -9.38
C ILE A 126 -14.57 -16.42 -8.83
N ASP A 127 -14.59 -16.66 -7.51
CA ASP A 127 -15.64 -17.45 -6.83
C ASP A 127 -17.03 -16.81 -6.93
N TYR A 128 -17.11 -15.49 -7.14
CA TYR A 128 -18.35 -14.72 -7.32
C TYR A 128 -18.66 -14.36 -8.80
N LEU A 129 -17.96 -14.91 -9.80
CA LEU A 129 -18.31 -14.65 -11.19
C LEU A 129 -19.67 -15.31 -11.54
N PRO A 130 -20.65 -14.56 -12.06
CA PRO A 130 -21.97 -15.12 -12.35
C PRO A 130 -21.90 -16.15 -13.47
N GLY A 131 -22.44 -17.35 -13.23
CA GLY A 131 -22.51 -18.44 -14.19
C GLY A 131 -21.29 -19.38 -14.24
N ILE A 132 -20.33 -19.27 -13.31
CA ILE A 132 -19.23 -20.26 -13.19
C ILE A 132 -19.79 -21.68 -13.03
N GLY A 133 -19.17 -22.65 -13.73
CA GLY A 133 -19.59 -24.05 -13.70
C GLY A 133 -20.89 -24.39 -14.43
N VAL A 134 -21.68 -23.40 -14.88
CA VAL A 134 -22.93 -23.65 -15.62
C VAL A 134 -22.64 -23.82 -17.11
N SER A 135 -23.13 -24.90 -17.73
CA SER A 135 -22.95 -25.13 -19.17
C SER A 135 -23.75 -24.11 -20.00
N PRO A 136 -23.29 -23.71 -21.20
CA PRO A 136 -24.04 -22.80 -22.08
C PRO A 136 -25.45 -23.31 -22.41
N THR A 137 -25.62 -24.62 -22.56
CA THR A 137 -26.93 -25.25 -22.79
C THR A 137 -27.89 -25.07 -21.61
N ASN A 138 -27.40 -25.13 -20.38
CA ASN A 138 -28.22 -24.88 -19.20
C ASN A 138 -28.52 -23.39 -19.02
N GLN A 139 -27.57 -22.50 -19.35
CA GLN A 139 -27.80 -21.05 -19.38
C GLN A 139 -28.89 -20.67 -20.40
N LEU A 140 -28.86 -21.24 -21.61
CA LEU A 140 -29.86 -20.99 -22.64
C LEU A 140 -31.26 -21.49 -22.24
N LYS A 141 -31.37 -22.69 -21.64
CA LYS A 141 -32.65 -23.19 -21.10
C LYS A 141 -33.22 -22.30 -20.01
N LEU A 142 -32.37 -21.83 -19.09
CA LEU A 142 -32.80 -20.91 -18.03
C LEU A 142 -33.27 -19.56 -18.60
N ILE A 143 -32.68 -19.09 -19.70
CA ILE A 143 -33.14 -17.89 -20.42
C ILE A 143 -34.50 -18.13 -21.09
N GLU A 144 -34.72 -19.30 -21.69
CA GLU A 144 -35.99 -19.70 -22.29
C GLU A 144 -37.12 -19.83 -21.24
N GLU A 145 -36.82 -20.45 -20.10
CA GLU A 145 -37.72 -20.60 -18.95
C GLU A 145 -38.10 -19.23 -18.34
N LEU A 146 -37.11 -18.37 -18.05
CA LEU A 146 -37.35 -17.01 -17.53
C LEU A 146 -38.07 -16.11 -18.54
N ALA A 147 -37.89 -16.31 -19.84
CA ALA A 147 -38.63 -15.57 -20.86
C ALA A 147 -40.11 -15.98 -20.90
N SER A 148 -40.41 -17.28 -20.75
CA SER A 148 -41.77 -17.78 -20.65
C SER A 148 -42.47 -17.32 -19.36
N GLU A 149 -41.76 -17.31 -18.23
CA GLU A 149 -42.28 -16.77 -16.96
C GLU A 149 -42.60 -15.27 -17.08
N LEU A 150 -41.71 -14.51 -17.73
CA LEU A 150 -41.91 -13.07 -17.95
C LEU A 150 -43.13 -12.77 -18.86
N GLU A 151 -43.40 -13.60 -19.87
CA GLU A 151 -44.59 -13.47 -20.73
C GLU A 151 -45.88 -13.73 -19.93
N GLU A 152 -45.90 -14.74 -19.05
CA GLU A 152 -47.06 -15.03 -18.19
C GLU A 152 -47.30 -13.91 -17.16
N VAL A 153 -46.24 -13.40 -16.52
CA VAL A 153 -46.32 -12.29 -15.56
C VAL A 153 -46.80 -10.99 -16.20
N GLU A 154 -46.31 -10.63 -17.40
CA GLU A 154 -46.76 -9.41 -18.10
C GLU A 154 -48.21 -9.55 -18.59
N LYS A 155 -48.65 -10.75 -18.96
CA LYS A 155 -50.04 -11.06 -19.30
C LYS A 155 -51.00 -10.92 -18.11
N ASP A 156 -50.59 -11.37 -16.92
CA ASP A 156 -51.38 -11.22 -15.69
C ASP A 156 -51.38 -9.78 -15.17
N ARG A 157 -50.27 -9.05 -15.35
CA ARG A 157 -50.22 -7.60 -15.18
C ARG A 157 -51.20 -6.89 -16.11
N LEU A 158 -51.31 -7.30 -17.38
CA LEU A 158 -52.27 -6.72 -18.34
C LEU A 158 -53.73 -6.89 -17.89
N LYS A 159 -54.11 -8.10 -17.43
CA LYS A 159 -55.45 -8.33 -16.84
C LYS A 159 -55.69 -7.42 -15.63
N SER A 160 -54.69 -7.32 -14.76
CA SER A 160 -54.75 -6.50 -13.53
C SER A 160 -54.92 -5.00 -13.84
N ILE A 161 -54.32 -4.53 -14.95
CA ILE A 161 -54.52 -3.18 -15.47
C ILE A 161 -55.95 -3.04 -16.04
N GLU A 162 -56.42 -3.98 -16.85
CA GLU A 162 -57.77 -3.97 -17.45
C GLU A 162 -58.88 -3.95 -16.38
N GLU A 163 -58.73 -4.70 -15.28
CA GLU A 163 -59.64 -4.65 -14.13
C GLU A 163 -59.54 -3.31 -13.39
N LYS A 164 -58.32 -2.82 -13.14
CA LYS A 164 -58.09 -1.51 -12.49
C LYS A 164 -58.58 -0.34 -13.34
N ASP A 165 -58.64 -0.45 -14.66
CA ASP A 165 -59.21 0.57 -15.55
C ASP A 165 -60.75 0.55 -15.47
N LYS A 166 -61.38 -0.63 -15.56
CA LYS A 166 -62.85 -0.76 -15.38
C LYS A 166 -63.35 -0.26 -14.02
N LEU A 167 -62.60 -0.51 -12.94
CA LEU A 167 -62.94 0.03 -11.62
C LEU A 167 -62.69 1.54 -11.53
N LEU A 168 -61.81 2.11 -12.34
CA LEU A 168 -61.56 3.56 -12.38
C LEU A 168 -62.68 4.27 -13.13
N ASP A 169 -63.05 3.78 -14.33
CA ASP A 169 -64.19 4.28 -15.11
C ASP A 169 -65.48 4.29 -14.26
N TRP A 170 -65.77 3.19 -13.56
CA TRP A 170 -66.94 3.10 -12.67
C TRP A 170 -66.88 4.09 -11.50
N CYS A 171 -65.68 4.38 -10.96
CA CYS A 171 -65.52 5.43 -9.94
C CYS A 171 -65.74 6.83 -10.53
N GLU A 172 -65.27 7.10 -11.75
CA GLU A 172 -65.47 8.38 -12.41
C GLU A 172 -66.95 8.63 -12.74
N ASP A 173 -67.67 7.63 -13.25
CA ASP A 173 -69.12 7.68 -13.46
C ASP A 173 -69.87 8.02 -12.15
N LEU A 174 -69.53 7.35 -11.05
CA LEU A 174 -70.16 7.59 -9.74
C LEU A 174 -69.85 9.00 -9.21
N ILE A 175 -68.65 9.50 -9.45
CA ILE A 175 -68.25 10.88 -9.11
C ILE A 175 -69.00 11.89 -9.98
N MET A 176 -69.20 11.62 -11.28
CA MET A 176 -70.00 12.49 -12.15
C MET A 176 -71.48 12.49 -11.75
N GLU A 177 -72.08 11.35 -11.40
CA GLU A 177 -73.46 11.29 -10.93
C GLU A 177 -73.64 12.13 -9.65
N VAL A 178 -72.76 11.97 -8.66
CA VAL A 178 -72.79 12.75 -7.42
C VAL A 178 -72.57 14.25 -7.68
N ALA A 179 -71.61 14.62 -8.55
CA ALA A 179 -71.36 16.02 -8.90
C ALA A 179 -72.56 16.66 -9.61
N ASN A 180 -73.18 15.96 -10.55
CA ASN A 180 -74.38 16.41 -11.25
C ASN A 180 -75.60 16.50 -10.30
N GLY A 181 -75.76 15.53 -9.40
CA GLY A 181 -76.81 15.54 -8.37
C GLY A 181 -76.69 16.73 -7.43
N ILE A 182 -75.47 17.04 -6.95
CA ILE A 182 -75.20 18.23 -6.13
C ILE A 182 -75.46 19.52 -6.93
N SER A 183 -75.01 19.57 -8.18
CA SER A 183 -75.21 20.73 -9.08
C SER A 183 -76.69 20.99 -9.41
N SER A 184 -77.50 19.94 -9.53
CA SER A 184 -78.94 20.05 -9.79
C SER A 184 -79.80 20.29 -8.53
N THR A 185 -79.20 20.26 -7.34
CA THR A 185 -79.89 20.44 -6.05
C THR A 185 -79.68 21.83 -5.44
N ARG A 186 -78.87 22.70 -6.08
CA ARG A 186 -78.35 23.95 -5.49
C ARG A 186 -78.65 25.20 -6.31
#